data_AF-F6IZU2-F1
#
_entry.id   AF-F6IZU2-F1
#
_cell.length_a   1.000
_cell.length_b   1.000
_cell.length_c   1.000
_cell.angle_alpha   90.00
_cell.angle_beta   90.00
_cell.angle_gamma   90.00
#
_symmetry.space_group_name_H-M   'P 1'
#
loop_
_entity.id
_entity.type
_entity.pdbx_description
1 polymer ?
#
loop_
_entity_poly.entity_id
_entity_poly.type
_entity_poly.pdbx_seq_one_letter_code
_entity_poly.pdbx_strand_id
1 'polypeptide(L)'
;MKNKFSEQLSLALDRHKESTQQQVADGTHISPGQLSRLKNGSRNTDPQIRKSLANKINDFWLKYSGARENFGVLSFQNDHRLQGDMFSALMKQREEQSQREKLETEFEEAIAVKPRDRTPAQQLVIERYPREYAEEISAEITDLAKKAEYAGIPMDKLQEVIDKVNRQNG
;
A
#
# COMPACT_ATOMS: atom_id res chain seq x y z
N MET A 1 1.83 20.54 -0.71
CA MET A 1 2.47 19.22 -0.49
C MET A 1 2.06 18.30 -1.61
N LYS A 2 2.99 17.50 -2.12
CA LYS A 2 2.71 16.47 -3.12
C LYS A 2 1.90 15.35 -2.44
N ASN A 3 0.82 14.87 -3.05
CA ASN A 3 0.07 13.75 -2.48
C ASN A 3 0.76 12.42 -2.81
N LYS A 4 0.49 11.38 -2.02
CA LYS A 4 1.12 10.05 -2.15
C LYS A 4 0.94 9.44 -3.54
N PHE A 5 -0.21 9.65 -4.19
CA PHE A 5 -0.41 9.21 -5.58
C PHE A 5 0.55 9.89 -6.56
N SER A 6 0.72 11.21 -6.46
CA SER A 6 1.65 11.96 -7.32
C SER A 6 3.10 11.55 -7.08
N GLU A 7 3.46 11.21 -5.84
CA GLU A 7 4.78 10.64 -5.50
C GLU A 7 4.99 9.30 -6.18
N GLN A 8 4.04 8.38 -6.04
CA GLN A 8 4.13 7.07 -6.68
C GLN A 8 4.06 7.14 -8.20
N LEU A 9 3.32 8.10 -8.77
CA LEU A 9 3.31 8.32 -10.21
C LEU A 9 4.70 8.73 -10.71
N SER A 10 5.39 9.61 -9.99
CA SER A 10 6.77 9.98 -10.31
C SER A 10 7.70 8.77 -10.24
N LEU A 11 7.65 8.02 -9.12
CA LEU A 11 8.49 6.85 -8.91
C LEU A 11 8.23 5.74 -9.95
N ALA A 12 6.96 5.51 -10.31
CA ALA A 12 6.61 4.52 -11.31
C ALA A 12 7.14 4.91 -12.70
N LEU A 13 7.04 6.18 -13.10
CA LEU A 13 7.63 6.65 -14.35
C LEU A 13 9.16 6.51 -14.36
N ASP A 14 9.82 6.67 -13.21
CA ASP A 14 11.28 6.48 -13.08
C ASP A 14 11.70 5.00 -13.08
N ARG A 15 10.85 4.09 -12.57
CA ARG A 15 11.05 2.63 -12.63
C ARG A 15 10.85 2.09 -14.05
N HIS A 16 9.83 2.56 -14.75
CA HIS A 16 9.40 2.06 -16.07
C HIS A 16 9.92 2.93 -17.23
N LYS A 17 11.24 3.17 -17.28
CA LYS A 17 11.88 4.04 -18.29
C LYS A 17 11.70 3.59 -19.74
N GLU A 18 11.29 2.35 -19.95
CA GLU A 18 11.02 1.77 -21.27
C GLU A 18 9.80 2.40 -21.95
N SER A 19 8.88 2.96 -21.16
CA SER A 19 7.75 3.74 -21.67
C SER A 19 8.05 5.24 -21.56
N THR A 20 8.17 5.90 -22.72
CA THR A 20 8.29 7.36 -22.78
C THR A 20 7.04 8.02 -22.18
N GLN A 21 7.19 9.24 -21.62
CA GLN A 21 6.07 10.03 -21.13
C GLN A 21 4.98 10.22 -22.20
N GLN A 22 5.37 10.25 -23.47
CA GLN A 22 4.47 10.31 -24.61
C GLN A 22 3.62 9.04 -24.74
N GLN A 23 4.22 7.85 -24.67
CA GLN A 23 3.49 6.57 -24.75
C GLN A 23 2.51 6.37 -23.58
N VAL A 24 2.86 6.85 -22.39
CA VAL A 24 1.95 6.84 -21.23
C VAL A 24 0.81 7.84 -21.42
N ALA A 25 1.11 9.05 -21.88
CA ALA A 25 0.12 10.09 -22.18
C ALA A 25 -0.88 9.63 -23.26
N ASP A 26 -0.39 9.11 -24.38
CA ASP A 26 -1.20 8.61 -25.50
C ASP A 26 -2.10 7.44 -25.06
N GLY A 27 -1.56 6.53 -24.25
CA GLY A 27 -2.30 5.39 -23.72
C GLY A 27 -3.29 5.72 -22.59
N THR A 28 -3.34 6.97 -22.12
CA THR A 28 -4.23 7.39 -21.03
C THR A 28 -5.11 8.60 -21.38
N HIS A 29 -5.08 9.03 -22.65
CA HIS A 29 -5.83 10.18 -23.18
C HIS A 29 -5.60 11.48 -22.39
N ILE A 30 -4.41 11.67 -21.84
CA ILE A 30 -3.99 12.94 -21.22
C ILE A 30 -2.80 13.51 -21.99
N SER A 31 -2.63 14.82 -22.01
CA SER A 31 -1.45 15.44 -22.63
C SER A 31 -0.19 15.24 -21.75
N PRO A 32 1.02 15.24 -22.34
CA PRO A 32 2.28 15.20 -21.58
C PRO A 32 2.40 16.33 -20.54
N GLY A 33 1.88 17.52 -20.87
CA GLY A 33 1.81 18.65 -19.94
C GLY A 33 0.90 18.38 -18.74
N GLN A 34 -0.22 17.68 -18.93
CA GLN A 34 -1.06 17.22 -17.84
C GLN A 34 -0.34 16.16 -16.99
N LEU A 35 0.28 15.17 -17.61
CA LEU A 35 1.07 14.15 -16.91
C LEU A 35 2.17 14.79 -16.03
N SER A 36 2.86 15.80 -16.55
CA SER A 36 3.89 16.56 -15.82
C SER A 36 3.33 17.28 -14.58
N ARG A 37 2.15 17.90 -14.70
CA ARG A 37 1.49 18.55 -13.55
C ARG A 37 1.01 17.54 -12.50
N LEU A 38 0.49 16.40 -12.95
CA LEU A 38 0.05 15.32 -12.07
C LEU A 38 1.23 14.72 -11.30
N LYS A 39 2.34 14.38 -11.96
CA LYS A 39 3.52 13.84 -11.27
C LYS A 39 4.15 14.83 -10.29
N ASN A 40 3.96 16.13 -10.49
CA ASN A 40 4.47 17.17 -9.58
C ASN A 40 3.50 17.49 -8.43
N GLY A 41 2.30 16.90 -8.43
CA GLY A 41 1.26 17.19 -7.44
C GLY A 41 0.69 18.61 -7.55
N SER A 42 0.89 19.31 -8.66
CA SER A 42 0.34 20.65 -8.88
C SER A 42 -1.09 20.64 -9.42
N ARG A 43 -1.66 19.45 -9.64
CA ARG A 43 -3.06 19.25 -10.03
C ARG A 43 -3.61 17.99 -9.35
N ASN A 44 -4.83 18.08 -8.82
CA ASN A 44 -5.56 16.92 -8.35
C ASN A 44 -5.90 15.98 -9.51
N THR A 45 -5.71 14.69 -9.30
CA THR A 45 -6.03 13.65 -10.29
C THR A 45 -7.48 13.20 -10.10
N ASP A 46 -8.25 13.14 -11.19
CA ASP A 46 -9.58 12.54 -11.17
C ASP A 46 -9.49 11.00 -11.00
N PRO A 47 -10.45 10.33 -10.32
CA PRO A 47 -10.45 8.88 -10.17
C PRO A 47 -10.28 8.08 -11.46
N GLN A 48 -10.88 8.52 -12.57
CA GLN A 48 -10.74 7.83 -13.87
C GLN A 48 -9.34 8.00 -14.45
N ILE A 49 -8.75 9.19 -14.31
CA ILE A 49 -7.37 9.43 -14.72
C ILE A 49 -6.40 8.59 -13.87
N ARG A 50 -6.64 8.50 -12.55
CA ARG A 50 -5.84 7.64 -11.66
C ARG A 50 -5.90 6.18 -12.09
N LYS A 51 -7.10 5.67 -12.37
CA LYS A 51 -7.30 4.29 -12.83
C LYS A 51 -6.60 4.04 -14.17
N SER A 52 -6.75 4.97 -15.12
CA SER A 52 -6.12 4.89 -16.44
C SER A 52 -4.59 4.84 -16.34
N LEU A 53 -3.98 5.74 -15.57
CA LEU A 53 -2.54 5.78 -15.31
C LEU A 53 -2.03 4.51 -14.62
N ALA A 54 -2.71 4.07 -13.55
CA ALA A 54 -2.33 2.90 -12.79
C ALA A 54 -2.39 1.61 -13.63
N ASN A 55 -3.37 1.49 -14.52
CA ASN A 55 -3.50 0.35 -15.42
C ASN A 55 -2.48 0.42 -16.57
N LYS A 56 -2.24 1.60 -17.14
CA LYS A 56 -1.30 1.75 -18.26
C LYS A 56 0.15 1.52 -17.84
N ILE A 57 0.55 2.07 -16.70
CA ILE A 57 1.92 1.91 -16.17
C ILE A 57 2.08 0.53 -15.51
N ASN A 58 0.96 -0.07 -15.06
CA ASN A 58 0.92 -1.40 -14.47
C ASN A 58 1.86 -1.56 -13.26
N ASP A 59 1.94 -0.53 -12.42
CA ASP A 59 2.81 -0.49 -11.24
C ASP A 59 2.02 -0.73 -9.96
N PHE A 60 2.48 -1.67 -9.12
CA PHE A 60 1.80 -2.08 -7.89
C PHE A 60 1.57 -0.89 -6.94
N TRP A 61 2.62 -0.12 -6.65
CA TRP A 61 2.55 1.00 -5.71
C TRP A 61 1.63 2.12 -6.22
N LEU A 62 1.65 2.36 -7.53
CA LEU A 62 0.74 3.31 -8.17
C LEU A 62 -0.72 2.86 -8.07
N LYS A 63 -1.01 1.58 -8.32
CA LYS A 63 -2.36 1.01 -8.16
C LYS A 63 -2.87 1.13 -6.73
N TYR A 64 -2.07 0.73 -5.74
CA TYR A 64 -2.46 0.82 -4.33
C TYR A 64 -2.64 2.26 -3.86
N SER A 65 -1.75 3.18 -4.25
CA SER A 65 -1.91 4.60 -3.92
C SER A 65 -3.16 5.20 -4.56
N GLY A 66 -3.50 4.79 -5.79
CA GLY A 66 -4.73 5.18 -6.47
C GLY A 66 -5.98 4.63 -5.78
N ALA A 67 -5.95 3.36 -5.37
CA ALA A 67 -7.05 2.72 -4.64
C ALA A 67 -7.32 3.42 -3.30
N ARG A 68 -6.26 3.70 -2.51
CA ARG A 68 -6.37 4.46 -1.25
C ARG A 68 -7.05 5.82 -1.47
N GLU A 69 -6.61 6.55 -2.49
CA GLU A 69 -7.14 7.89 -2.79
C GLU A 69 -8.57 7.86 -3.34
N ASN A 70 -8.96 6.79 -4.05
CA ASN A 70 -10.30 6.64 -4.62
C ASN A 70 -11.33 6.10 -3.63
N PHE A 71 -10.92 5.17 -2.76
CA PHE A 71 -11.83 4.34 -1.98
C PHE A 71 -11.58 4.37 -0.47
N GLY A 72 -10.56 5.09 0.00
CA GLY A 72 -10.24 5.16 1.43
C GLY A 72 -9.70 3.85 2.02
N VAL A 73 -9.24 2.92 1.20
CA VAL A 73 -8.63 1.66 1.66
C VAL A 73 -7.28 1.90 2.34
N LEU A 74 -6.84 0.92 3.15
CA LEU A 74 -5.55 0.95 3.82
C LEU A 74 -4.40 1.19 2.83
N SER A 75 -3.42 1.98 3.27
CA SER A 75 -2.24 2.33 2.47
C SER A 75 -1.05 1.51 2.90
N PHE A 76 -0.13 1.22 1.98
CA PHE A 76 1.18 0.68 2.33
C PHE A 76 2.00 1.66 3.19
N GLN A 77 2.94 1.17 3.99
CA GLN A 77 3.83 2.01 4.78
C GLN A 77 4.86 2.77 3.91
N ASN A 78 5.14 4.03 4.25
CA ASN A 78 6.17 4.82 3.54
C ASN A 78 7.57 4.39 3.99
N ASP A 79 8.47 4.18 3.03
CA ASP A 79 9.81 3.58 3.17
C ASP A 79 10.82 4.41 4.01
N HIS A 80 10.44 5.56 4.55
CA HIS A 80 11.38 6.47 5.23
C HIS A 80 11.99 5.90 6.52
N ARG A 81 11.45 4.81 7.07
CA ARG A 81 11.95 4.14 8.28
C ARG A 81 12.77 2.89 7.99
N LEU A 82 12.84 2.43 6.75
CA LEU A 82 13.60 1.25 6.35
C LEU A 82 14.88 1.72 5.66
N GLN A 83 15.92 1.98 6.47
CA GLN A 83 17.26 2.24 5.95
C GLN A 83 17.76 1.00 5.20
N GLY A 84 17.59 1.00 3.88
CA GLY A 84 18.54 0.46 2.90
C GLY A 84 18.78 -1.04 2.79
N ASP A 85 18.47 -1.86 3.80
CA ASP A 85 18.69 -3.30 3.76
C ASP A 85 17.41 -4.07 4.07
N MET A 86 16.96 -4.88 3.10
CA MET A 86 15.78 -5.75 3.21
C MET A 86 15.91 -6.70 4.41
N PHE A 87 17.12 -7.11 4.79
CA PHE A 87 17.33 -7.94 5.97
C PHE A 87 16.97 -7.22 7.27
N SER A 88 17.32 -5.93 7.39
CA SER A 88 16.95 -5.10 8.54
C SER A 88 15.44 -4.84 8.58
N ALA A 89 14.79 -4.70 7.41
CA ALA A 89 13.35 -4.58 7.29
C ALA A 89 12.61 -5.86 7.75
N LEU A 90 13.08 -7.03 7.31
CA LEU A 90 12.51 -8.32 7.70
C LEU A 90 12.69 -8.61 9.20
N MET A 91 13.85 -8.32 9.76
CA MET A 91 14.10 -8.54 11.19
C MET A 91 13.23 -7.64 12.06
N LYS A 92 13.08 -6.36 11.69
CA LYS A 92 12.15 -5.45 12.36
C LYS A 92 10.69 -5.90 12.23
N GLN A 93 10.27 -6.34 11.05
CA GLN A 93 8.92 -6.86 10.83
C GLN A 93 8.65 -8.08 11.72
N ARG A 94 9.65 -8.97 11.91
CA ARG A 94 9.54 -10.12 12.80
C ARG A 94 9.40 -9.74 14.28
N GLU A 95 10.16 -8.75 14.73
CA GLU A 95 10.03 -8.21 16.09
C GLU A 95 8.65 -7.56 16.30
N GLU A 96 8.18 -6.77 15.34
CA GLU A 96 6.86 -6.16 15.36
C GLU A 96 5.75 -7.22 15.34
N GLN A 97 5.90 -8.30 14.57
CA GLN A 97 4.95 -9.41 14.53
C GLN A 97 4.79 -10.10 15.89
N SER A 98 5.90 -10.36 16.60
CA SER A 98 5.82 -10.95 17.95
C SER A 98 5.09 -10.04 18.96
N GLN A 99 5.20 -8.71 18.80
CA GLN A 99 4.45 -7.77 19.63
C GLN A 99 2.95 -7.78 19.28
N ARG A 100 2.61 -7.97 18.01
CA ARG A 100 1.21 -8.04 17.54
C ARG A 100 0.52 -9.32 17.97
N GLU A 101 1.19 -10.47 17.93
CA GLU A 101 0.64 -11.74 18.43
C GLU A 101 0.23 -11.65 19.91
N LYS A 102 1.05 -10.98 20.73
CA LYS A 102 0.72 -10.72 22.15
C LYS A 102 -0.49 -9.82 22.28
N LEU A 103 -0.54 -8.75 21.50
CA LEU A 103 -1.65 -7.81 21.50
C LEU A 103 -2.96 -8.46 21.04
N GLU A 104 -2.91 -9.32 20.03
CA GLU A 104 -4.06 -10.08 19.54
C GLU A 104 -4.58 -11.02 20.64
N THR A 105 -3.68 -11.73 21.32
CA THR A 105 -4.05 -12.57 22.47
C THR A 105 -4.73 -11.73 23.57
N GLU A 106 -4.16 -10.58 23.94
CA GLU A 106 -4.74 -9.66 24.93
C GLU A 106 -6.13 -9.15 24.48
N PHE A 107 -6.30 -8.90 23.17
CA PHE A 107 -7.56 -8.46 22.59
C PHE A 107 -8.63 -9.56 22.65
N GLU A 108 -8.29 -10.79 22.24
CA GLU A 108 -9.17 -11.96 22.28
C GLU A 108 -9.65 -12.26 23.71
N GLU A 109 -8.73 -12.21 24.68
CA GLU A 109 -9.06 -12.35 26.10
C GLU A 109 -9.99 -11.23 26.58
N ALA A 110 -9.74 -9.98 26.16
CA ALA A 110 -10.55 -8.83 26.56
C ALA A 110 -11.98 -8.88 25.98
N ILE A 111 -12.16 -9.31 24.72
CA ILE A 111 -13.49 -9.39 24.10
C ILE A 111 -14.32 -10.57 24.64
N ALA A 112 -13.67 -11.62 25.13
CA ALA A 112 -14.32 -12.76 25.79
C ALA A 112 -14.97 -12.38 27.13
N VAL A 113 -14.54 -11.28 27.77
CA VAL A 113 -15.15 -10.74 28.98
C VAL A 113 -16.40 -9.92 28.64
N LYS A 114 -17.48 -10.12 29.40
CA LYS A 114 -18.73 -9.37 29.26
C LYS A 114 -18.47 -7.86 29.40
N PRO A 115 -19.06 -6.99 28.56
CA PRO A 115 -18.75 -5.55 28.55
C PRO A 115 -18.80 -4.85 29.92
N ARG A 116 -19.76 -5.22 30.78
CA ARG A 116 -19.93 -4.66 32.13
C ARG A 116 -18.84 -5.08 33.14
N ASP A 117 -18.15 -6.18 32.85
CA ASP A 117 -17.18 -6.82 33.73
C ASP A 117 -15.72 -6.56 33.25
N ARG A 118 -15.55 -5.77 32.18
CA ARG A 118 -14.23 -5.45 31.62
C ARG A 118 -13.48 -4.46 32.51
N THR A 119 -12.20 -4.71 32.70
CA THR A 119 -11.29 -3.77 33.34
C THR A 119 -10.98 -2.59 32.40
N PRO A 120 -10.57 -1.42 32.92
CA PRO A 120 -10.12 -0.30 32.08
C PRO A 120 -8.97 -0.68 31.12
N ALA A 121 -8.07 -1.57 31.54
CA ALA A 121 -6.99 -2.07 30.69
C ALA A 121 -7.52 -2.89 29.49
N GLN A 122 -8.49 -3.77 29.73
CA GLN A 122 -9.15 -4.54 28.66
C GLN A 122 -9.89 -3.61 27.68
N GLN A 123 -10.55 -2.57 28.18
CA GLN A 123 -11.21 -1.59 27.33
C GLN A 123 -10.22 -0.84 26.45
N LEU A 124 -9.06 -0.45 27.00
CA LEU A 124 -7.98 0.20 26.24
C LEU A 124 -7.41 -0.70 25.14
N VAL A 125 -7.23 -2.00 25.43
CA VAL A 125 -6.77 -2.98 24.42
C VAL A 125 -7.78 -3.09 23.28
N ILE A 126 -9.08 -3.16 23.60
CA ILE A 126 -10.15 -3.23 22.59
C ILE A 126 -10.16 -1.98 21.70
N GLU A 127 -9.96 -0.80 22.28
CA GLU A 127 -9.95 0.47 21.54
C GLU A 127 -8.71 0.63 20.65
N ARG A 128 -7.54 0.15 21.10
CA ARG A 128 -6.30 0.27 20.33
C ARG A 128 -6.17 -0.78 19.23
N TYR A 129 -6.69 -1.99 19.44
CA TYR A 129 -6.44 -3.13 18.56
C TYR A 129 -6.78 -2.90 17.08
N PRO A 130 -7.94 -2.29 16.70
CA PRO A 130 -8.25 -2.05 15.28
C PRO A 130 -7.22 -1.19 14.55
N ARG A 131 -6.60 -0.23 15.26
CA ARG A 131 -5.55 0.61 14.70
C ARG A 131 -4.29 -0.21 14.44
N GLU A 132 -3.87 -1.01 15.41
CA GLU A 132 -2.67 -1.84 15.29
C GLU A 132 -2.82 -2.90 14.19
N TYR A 133 -4.01 -3.51 14.07
CA TYR A 133 -4.32 -4.44 13.00
C TYR A 133 -4.36 -3.77 11.61
N ALA A 134 -4.86 -2.53 11.53
CA ALA A 134 -4.78 -1.76 10.29
C ALA A 134 -3.32 -1.41 9.89
N GLU A 135 -2.46 -1.13 10.88
CA GLU A 135 -1.03 -0.92 10.66
C GLU A 135 -0.32 -2.20 10.22
N GLU A 136 -0.78 -3.36 10.69
CA GLU A 136 -0.32 -4.68 10.24
C GLU A 136 -0.61 -4.95 8.78
N ILE A 137 -1.87 -4.84 8.36
CA ILE A 137 -2.25 -5.01 6.95
C ILE A 137 -1.43 -4.05 6.07
N SER A 138 -1.23 -2.82 6.53
CA SER A 138 -0.41 -1.82 5.83
C SER A 138 1.06 -2.25 5.67
N ALA A 139 1.62 -2.93 6.68
CA ALA A 139 2.97 -3.50 6.66
C ALA A 139 3.05 -4.73 5.72
N GLU A 140 2.06 -5.61 5.75
CA GLU A 140 2.01 -6.79 4.88
C GLU A 140 1.89 -6.42 3.39
N ILE A 141 1.10 -5.40 3.06
CA ILE A 141 1.03 -4.86 1.69
C ILE A 141 2.43 -4.37 1.24
N THR A 142 3.15 -3.68 2.12
CA THR A 142 4.53 -3.24 1.84
C THR A 142 5.47 -4.43 1.65
N ASP A 143 5.42 -5.41 2.56
CA ASP A 143 6.28 -6.58 2.56
C ASP A 143 6.11 -7.43 1.29
N LEU A 144 4.87 -7.68 0.87
CA LEU A 144 4.55 -8.39 -0.38
C LEU A 144 5.28 -7.75 -1.57
N ALA A 145 5.14 -6.43 -1.72
CA ALA A 145 5.71 -5.71 -2.84
C ALA A 145 7.25 -5.65 -2.77
N LYS A 146 7.81 -5.46 -1.58
CA LYS A 146 9.27 -5.47 -1.37
C LYS A 146 9.91 -6.83 -1.65
N LYS A 147 9.27 -7.91 -1.21
CA LYS A 147 9.70 -9.28 -1.52
C LYS A 147 9.65 -9.56 -3.02
N ALA A 148 8.60 -9.11 -3.71
CA ALA A 148 8.50 -9.24 -5.17
C ALA A 148 9.61 -8.45 -5.89
N GLU A 149 9.84 -7.18 -5.51
CA GLU A 149 10.91 -6.34 -6.05
C GLU A 149 12.29 -7.00 -5.85
N TYR A 150 12.57 -7.50 -4.65
CA TYR A 150 13.84 -8.15 -4.34
C TYR A 150 14.05 -9.45 -5.10
N ALA A 151 12.99 -10.26 -5.24
CA ALA A 151 13.04 -11.49 -6.03
C ALA A 151 13.12 -11.24 -7.54
N GLY A 152 13.15 -9.97 -7.99
CA GLY A 152 13.14 -9.60 -9.40
C GLY A 152 11.86 -9.98 -10.11
N ILE A 153 10.75 -10.16 -9.37
CA ILE A 153 9.45 -10.52 -9.94
C ILE A 153 8.86 -9.29 -10.62
N PRO A 154 8.63 -9.35 -11.94
CA PRO A 154 7.98 -8.25 -12.66
C PRO A 154 6.58 -7.94 -12.13
N MET A 155 6.17 -6.67 -12.19
CA MET A 155 4.89 -6.20 -11.60
C MET A 155 3.65 -6.82 -12.27
N ASP A 156 3.74 -7.15 -13.55
CA ASP A 156 2.71 -7.92 -14.27
C ASP A 156 2.58 -9.35 -13.73
N LYS A 157 3.69 -10.00 -13.39
CA LYS A 157 3.68 -11.31 -12.73
C LYS A 157 3.11 -11.24 -11.31
N LEU A 158 3.44 -10.20 -10.56
CA LEU A 158 2.79 -9.97 -9.26
C LEU A 158 1.27 -9.75 -9.43
N GLN A 159 0.86 -9.00 -10.45
CA GLN A 159 -0.55 -8.80 -10.76
C GLN A 159 -1.27 -10.11 -11.13
N GLU A 160 -0.65 -11.00 -11.91
CA GLU A 160 -1.23 -12.32 -12.23
C GLU A 160 -1.52 -13.14 -10.97
N VAL A 161 -0.62 -13.09 -9.97
CA VAL A 161 -0.81 -13.75 -8.68
C VAL A 161 -2.00 -13.13 -7.93
N ILE A 162 -2.05 -11.79 -7.84
CA ILE A 162 -3.15 -11.06 -7.20
C ILE A 162 -4.49 -11.40 -7.86
N ASP A 163 -4.55 -11.39 -9.19
CA ASP A 163 -5.77 -11.70 -9.95
C ASP A 163 -6.24 -13.13 -9.71
N LYS A 164 -5.30 -14.08 -9.57
CA LYS A 164 -5.63 -15.47 -9.24
C LYS A 164 -6.24 -15.58 -7.84
N VAL A 165 -5.65 -14.94 -6.84
CA VAL A 165 -6.18 -14.92 -5.47
C VAL A 165 -7.56 -14.28 -5.43
N ASN A 166 -7.74 -13.14 -6.12
CA ASN A 166 -9.03 -12.45 -6.18
C ASN A 166 -10.14 -13.30 -6.83
N ARG A 167 -9.81 -14.05 -7.89
CA ARG A 167 -10.78 -14.98 -8.52
C ARG A 167 -11.16 -16.17 -7.65
N GLN A 168 -10.32 -16.55 -6.69
CA GLN A 168 -10.62 -17.67 -5.78
C GLN A 168 -11.49 -17.24 -4.59
N ASN A 169 -11.42 -15.97 -4.22
CA ASN A 169 -12.08 -15.42 -3.04
C ASN A 169 -13.31 -14.55 -3.35
N GLY A 170 -13.62 -14.30 -4.62
CA GLY A 170 -14.79 -13.54 -5.08
C GLY A 170 -15.82 -14.43 -5.77
#